data_AF-A0AAW8HBW9-F1
#
_entry.id   AF-A0AAW8HBW9-F1
#
_cell.length_a   1.000
_cell.length_b   1.000
_cell.length_c   1.000
_cell.angle_alpha   90.00
_cell.angle_beta   90.00
_cell.angle_gamma   90.00
#
_symmetry.space_group_name_H-M   'P 1'
#
loop_
_entity.id
_entity.type
_entity.pdbx_description
1 polymer ?
#
loop_
_entity_poly.entity_id
_entity_poly.type
_entity_poly.pdbx_seq_one_letter_code
_entity_poly.pdbx_strand_id
1 'polypeptide(L)'
;MAMTTWLHPHAPQRDLISLSAIRQRADRLMLVLIWAMWGVSLCVGYMNDNMAQGAIISTLLTCASTLLAMLFPGSLLLRLSFAFVLMAFSALLIHLGEGETEYHFSVFVLLSALLAWRDWRPLVMGAAVIALHHLVFNYLQENGLYGVVVFMHTGFHMVVFHGLFVVVQTAILVLLAVRMEQDARSASEVARLAGVINREPGYLTLAVDSEPADSSFARTFSLTLGTMRSTLEQVSANIGQLLEASRALRQRNSALSERTDHQASSLATAASAMEHLSTVATQTSQKAIQVREMALSASEVAEQGGENVRRAVAAMDQIREESQRIYAILELIDGIAFQTNILSLNASVEAARAGEHGKGFAVVASEVRMLAQRSEEAAKEIRQLLTTSQTTTQQGVEHVEHAGQTMKSIIENIEGLRSLLEELSQMSEDQRDSIAQMNGSIASIDASVQENVRHVAQTIQVAEQQQQQTGQLKEAIAVFRFD
;
A
#
# COMPACT_ATOMS: atom_id res chain seq x y z
N MET A 1 37.45 34.23 -8.07
CA MET A 1 38.48 33.18 -7.87
C MET A 1 37.69 31.92 -7.58
N ALA A 2 37.56 30.88 -8.41
CA ALA A 2 38.37 30.27 -9.45
C ALA A 2 37.38 29.70 -10.53
N MET A 3 37.61 29.89 -11.83
CA MET A 3 38.35 29.00 -12.75
C MET A 3 37.74 27.59 -12.96
N THR A 4 37.67 27.20 -14.25
CA THR A 4 37.36 25.87 -14.83
C THR A 4 35.86 25.55 -14.92
N THR A 5 35.31 25.09 -16.05
CA THR A 5 35.83 24.13 -17.02
C THR A 5 35.44 24.49 -18.45
N TRP A 6 36.45 24.58 -19.31
CA TRP A 6 36.29 24.61 -20.76
C TRP A 6 35.70 23.28 -21.25
N LEU A 7 34.58 23.38 -21.97
CA LEU A 7 34.09 22.32 -22.84
C LEU A 7 35.15 22.03 -23.90
N HIS A 8 35.92 20.96 -23.71
CA HIS A 8 36.64 20.34 -24.82
C HIS A 8 35.59 19.73 -25.76
N PRO A 9 35.45 20.19 -27.01
CA PRO A 9 34.76 19.39 -27.99
C PRO A 9 35.57 18.10 -28.16
N HIS A 10 34.93 16.95 -27.94
CA HIS A 10 35.50 15.64 -28.19
C HIS A 10 36.20 15.66 -29.55
N ALA A 11 37.52 15.53 -29.55
CA ALA A 11 38.26 15.31 -30.78
C ALA A 11 37.63 14.08 -31.45
N PRO A 12 37.27 14.14 -32.75
CA PRO A 12 36.68 13.00 -33.42
C PRO A 12 37.64 11.82 -33.25
N GLN A 13 37.18 10.77 -32.58
CA GLN A 13 37.90 9.50 -32.53
C GLN A 13 38.28 9.17 -33.96
N ARG A 14 39.58 9.12 -34.24
CA ARG A 14 40.06 8.71 -35.56
C ARG A 14 39.43 7.36 -35.82
N ASP A 15 38.58 7.27 -36.84
CA ASP A 15 37.97 6.03 -37.26
C ASP A 15 39.07 5.12 -37.81
N LEU A 16 39.68 4.35 -36.91
CA LEU A 16 40.84 3.51 -37.20
C LEU A 16 40.42 2.10 -37.63
N ILE A 17 39.14 1.79 -37.61
CA ILE A 17 38.64 0.41 -37.73
C ILE A 17 37.76 0.25 -38.97
N SER A 18 37.16 1.33 -39.50
CA SER A 18 36.37 1.23 -40.72
C SER A 18 37.17 0.81 -41.96
N LEU A 19 36.46 0.16 -42.88
CA LEU A 19 37.01 -0.26 -44.17
C LEU A 19 37.55 0.92 -45.00
N SER A 20 36.91 2.08 -44.93
CA SER A 20 37.37 3.28 -45.65
C SER A 20 38.71 3.75 -45.11
N ALA A 21 38.89 3.79 -43.79
CA ALA A 21 40.15 4.16 -43.16
C ALA A 21 41.27 3.14 -43.37
N ILE A 22 40.94 1.84 -43.45
CA ILE A 22 41.90 0.79 -43.84
C ILE A 22 42.35 1.01 -45.29
N ARG A 23 41.42 1.24 -46.22
CA ARG A 23 41.72 1.45 -47.65
C ARG A 23 42.56 2.72 -47.89
N GLN A 24 42.27 3.83 -47.23
CA GLN A 24 43.07 5.05 -47.34
C GLN A 24 44.50 4.90 -46.78
N ARG A 25 44.70 4.04 -45.77
CA ARG A 25 46.04 3.69 -45.30
C ARG A 25 46.78 2.83 -46.33
N ALA A 26 46.09 1.87 -46.93
CA ALA A 26 46.63 1.07 -48.01
C ALA A 26 47.00 1.92 -49.24
N ASP A 27 46.21 2.93 -49.60
CA ASP A 27 46.55 3.86 -50.70
C ASP A 27 47.92 4.53 -50.47
N ARG A 28 48.18 5.02 -49.24
CA ARG A 28 49.47 5.63 -48.89
C ARG A 28 50.61 4.62 -48.95
N LEU A 29 50.39 3.41 -48.43
CA LEU A 29 51.38 2.34 -48.46
C LEU A 29 51.74 1.95 -49.91
N MET A 30 50.74 1.90 -50.78
CA MET A 30 50.92 1.53 -52.19
C MET A 30 51.63 2.61 -52.99
N LEU A 31 51.36 3.89 -52.70
CA LEU A 31 52.12 4.97 -53.30
C LEU A 31 53.61 4.91 -52.89
N VAL A 32 53.91 4.63 -51.62
CA VAL A 32 55.29 4.42 -51.16
C VAL A 32 55.92 3.24 -51.88
N LEU A 33 55.20 2.13 -52.04
CA LEU A 33 55.67 0.96 -52.77
C LEU A 33 55.96 1.28 -54.25
N ILE A 34 55.12 2.06 -54.91
CA ILE A 34 55.34 2.52 -56.30
C ILE A 34 56.63 3.34 -56.42
N TRP A 35 56.86 4.27 -55.50
CA TRP A 35 58.12 5.04 -55.46
C TRP A 35 59.34 4.16 -55.16
N ALA A 36 59.19 3.11 -54.34
CA ALA A 36 60.24 2.13 -54.14
C ALA A 36 60.52 1.33 -55.44
N MET A 37 59.49 0.92 -56.17
CA MET A 37 59.63 0.22 -57.45
C MET A 37 60.29 1.07 -58.53
N TRP A 38 60.08 2.39 -58.51
CA TRP A 38 60.83 3.33 -59.34
C TRP A 38 62.34 3.24 -59.08
N GLY A 39 62.76 3.31 -57.81
CA GLY A 39 64.16 3.19 -57.43
C GLY A 39 64.76 1.82 -57.80
N VAL A 40 64.01 0.74 -57.58
CA VAL A 40 64.43 -0.62 -57.97
C VAL A 40 64.59 -0.73 -59.49
N SER A 41 63.66 -0.16 -60.27
CA SER A 41 63.71 -0.20 -61.74
C SER A 41 64.92 0.56 -62.30
N LEU A 42 65.30 1.70 -61.69
CA LEU A 42 66.52 2.43 -62.06
C LEU A 42 67.78 1.62 -61.73
N CYS A 43 67.81 0.96 -60.57
CA CYS A 43 68.95 0.15 -60.15
C CYS A 43 69.15 -1.06 -61.08
N VAL A 44 68.07 -1.79 -61.39
CA VAL A 44 68.12 -2.94 -62.32
C VAL A 44 68.47 -2.47 -63.73
N GLY A 45 67.88 -1.35 -64.19
CA GLY A 45 68.22 -0.75 -65.49
C GLY A 45 69.68 -0.33 -65.60
N TYR A 46 70.32 0.11 -64.50
CA TYR A 46 71.76 0.37 -64.46
C TYR A 46 72.60 -0.89 -64.61
N MET A 47 72.22 -1.96 -63.91
CA MET A 47 73.00 -3.20 -63.86
C MET A 47 72.99 -3.95 -65.19
N ASN A 48 71.92 -3.84 -65.97
CA ASN A 48 71.71 -4.57 -67.21
C ASN A 48 71.79 -3.68 -68.46
N ASP A 49 72.53 -2.56 -68.40
CA ASP A 49 72.77 -1.60 -69.50
C ASP A 49 71.51 -1.04 -70.22
N ASN A 50 70.34 -1.12 -69.58
CA ASN A 50 69.03 -0.71 -70.11
C ASN A 50 68.45 0.52 -69.38
N MET A 51 69.33 1.41 -68.92
CA MET A 51 68.98 2.55 -68.06
C MET A 51 67.96 3.51 -68.69
N ALA A 52 68.05 3.78 -70.00
CA ALA A 52 67.16 4.72 -70.67
C ALA A 52 65.69 4.26 -70.63
N GLN A 53 65.43 2.98 -70.91
CA GLN A 53 64.09 2.42 -70.88
C GLN A 53 63.56 2.32 -69.44
N GLY A 54 64.41 1.87 -68.52
CA GLY A 54 64.09 1.80 -67.09
C GLY A 54 63.71 3.16 -66.53
N ALA A 55 64.46 4.21 -66.83
CA ALA A 55 64.20 5.57 -66.34
C ALA A 55 62.93 6.18 -66.94
N ILE A 56 62.71 6.07 -68.25
CA ILE A 56 61.55 6.69 -68.91
C ILE A 56 60.25 6.04 -68.45
N ILE A 57 60.16 4.70 -68.52
CA ILE A 57 58.92 3.98 -68.23
C ILE A 57 58.59 4.06 -66.74
N SER A 58 59.57 3.82 -65.86
CA SER A 58 59.34 3.90 -64.42
C SER A 58 58.92 5.30 -63.97
N THR A 59 59.55 6.36 -64.50
CA THR A 59 59.21 7.74 -64.13
C THR A 59 57.81 8.10 -64.60
N LEU A 60 57.41 7.69 -65.81
CA LEU A 60 56.06 7.91 -66.32
C LEU A 60 55.00 7.20 -65.46
N LEU A 61 55.24 5.93 -65.10
CA LEU A 61 54.34 5.16 -64.23
C LEU A 61 54.20 5.78 -62.84
N THR A 62 55.30 6.25 -62.24
CA THR A 62 55.30 6.88 -60.91
C THR A 62 54.62 8.25 -60.90
N CYS A 63 54.91 9.10 -61.90
CA CYS A 63 54.27 10.41 -62.04
C CYS A 63 52.77 10.27 -62.28
N ALA A 64 52.36 9.37 -63.18
CA ALA A 64 50.95 9.08 -63.44
C ALA A 64 50.22 8.58 -62.18
N SER A 65 50.85 7.67 -61.42
CA SER A 65 50.29 7.15 -60.17
C SER A 65 50.16 8.23 -59.09
N THR A 66 51.18 9.08 -58.95
CA THR A 66 51.16 10.18 -57.99
C THR A 66 50.05 11.18 -58.32
N LEU A 67 49.86 11.50 -59.61
CA LEU A 67 48.78 12.36 -60.08
C LEU A 67 47.40 11.73 -59.81
N LEU A 68 47.21 10.46 -60.13
CA LEU A 68 45.95 9.74 -59.85
C LEU A 68 45.64 9.70 -58.35
N ALA A 69 46.65 9.55 -57.50
CA ALA A 69 46.50 9.56 -56.04
C ALA A 69 46.01 10.92 -55.52
N MET A 70 46.45 12.02 -56.14
CA MET A 70 45.99 13.37 -55.81
C MET A 70 44.57 13.64 -56.30
N LEU A 71 44.20 13.13 -57.47
CA LEU A 71 42.91 13.40 -58.10
C LEU A 71 41.76 12.54 -57.53
N PHE A 72 42.03 11.28 -57.17
CA PHE A 72 40.98 10.32 -56.79
C PHE A 72 41.26 9.54 -55.48
N PRO A 73 41.58 10.23 -54.37
CA PRO A 73 41.93 9.56 -53.11
C PRO A 73 40.80 8.65 -52.59
N GLY A 74 41.13 7.43 -52.15
CA GLY A 74 40.16 6.49 -51.56
C GLY A 74 39.18 5.84 -52.54
N SER A 75 39.26 6.15 -53.84
CA SER A 75 38.34 5.63 -54.86
C SER A 75 38.66 4.18 -55.26
N LEU A 76 37.69 3.47 -55.84
CA LEU A 76 37.96 2.18 -56.48
C LEU A 76 38.88 2.35 -57.70
N LEU A 77 38.69 3.43 -58.46
CA LEU A 77 39.46 3.72 -59.66
C LEU A 77 40.96 3.77 -59.34
N LEU A 78 41.34 4.52 -58.29
CA LEU A 78 42.73 4.63 -57.86
C LEU A 78 43.34 3.26 -57.53
N ARG A 79 42.60 2.40 -56.82
CA ARG A 79 43.08 1.07 -56.41
C ARG A 79 43.28 0.13 -57.60
N LEU A 80 42.37 0.17 -58.57
CA LEU A 80 42.51 -0.56 -59.82
C LEU A 80 43.68 -0.03 -60.65
N SER A 81 43.87 1.29 -60.72
CA SER A 81 45.01 1.91 -61.39
C SER A 81 46.34 1.56 -60.72
N PHE A 82 46.41 1.52 -59.39
CA PHE A 82 47.62 1.11 -58.67
C PHE A 82 47.93 -0.37 -58.87
N ALA A 83 46.92 -1.25 -58.87
CA ALA A 83 47.12 -2.65 -59.22
C ALA A 83 47.69 -2.81 -60.63
N PHE A 84 47.14 -2.06 -61.60
CA PHE A 84 47.68 -2.01 -62.96
C PHE A 84 49.15 -1.55 -62.98
N VAL A 85 49.46 -0.43 -62.32
CA VAL A 85 50.81 0.14 -62.34
C VAL A 85 51.82 -0.76 -61.65
N LEU A 86 51.47 -1.39 -60.53
CA LEU A 86 52.35 -2.34 -59.85
C LEU A 86 52.64 -3.56 -60.74
N MET A 87 51.67 -4.05 -61.50
CA MET A 87 51.93 -5.11 -62.49
C MET A 87 52.75 -4.60 -63.68
N ALA A 88 52.57 -3.35 -64.10
CA ALA A 88 53.42 -2.73 -65.12
C ALA A 88 54.87 -2.57 -64.64
N PHE A 89 55.10 -2.31 -63.34
CA PHE A 89 56.42 -2.34 -62.74
C PHE A 89 57.03 -3.75 -62.73
N SER A 90 56.22 -4.77 -62.41
CA SER A 90 56.68 -6.16 -62.50
C SER A 90 57.08 -6.53 -63.93
N ALA A 91 56.25 -6.17 -64.92
CA ALA A 91 56.54 -6.33 -66.34
C ALA A 91 57.83 -5.60 -66.77
N LEU A 92 58.04 -4.36 -66.28
CA LEU A 92 59.27 -3.61 -66.54
C LEU A 92 60.49 -4.29 -65.95
N LEU A 93 60.42 -4.78 -64.71
CA LEU A 93 61.54 -5.49 -64.08
C LEU A 93 61.88 -6.80 -64.79
N ILE A 94 60.86 -7.56 -65.22
CA ILE A 94 61.06 -8.76 -66.04
C ILE A 94 61.78 -8.40 -67.34
N HIS A 95 61.36 -7.32 -68.01
CA HIS A 95 61.99 -6.87 -69.25
C HIS A 95 63.44 -6.40 -69.06
N LEU A 96 63.69 -5.53 -68.07
CA LEU A 96 65.03 -5.03 -67.75
C LEU A 96 65.96 -6.13 -67.26
N GLY A 97 65.39 -7.17 -66.64
CA GLY A 97 66.05 -8.36 -66.16
C GLY A 97 66.19 -9.48 -67.20
N GLU A 98 65.99 -9.17 -68.47
CA GLU A 98 66.13 -10.10 -69.60
C GLU A 98 65.28 -11.39 -69.47
N GLY A 99 64.14 -11.32 -68.78
CA GLY A 99 63.24 -12.46 -68.63
C GLY A 99 63.68 -13.49 -67.59
N GLU A 100 64.66 -13.17 -66.74
CA GLU A 100 65.08 -14.06 -65.64
C GLU A 100 63.95 -14.37 -64.66
N THR A 101 63.98 -15.58 -64.10
CA THR A 101 62.92 -16.08 -63.21
C THR A 101 62.84 -15.30 -61.89
N GLU A 102 63.95 -14.74 -61.43
CA GLU A 102 64.05 -13.94 -60.21
C GLU A 102 63.16 -12.69 -60.26
N TYR A 103 63.08 -12.05 -61.43
CA TYR A 103 62.22 -10.88 -61.61
C TYR A 103 60.74 -11.27 -61.73
N HIS A 104 60.42 -12.51 -62.12
CA HIS A 104 59.04 -13.00 -62.10
C HIS A 104 58.49 -13.15 -60.68
N PHE A 105 59.35 -13.35 -59.66
CA PHE A 105 58.91 -13.34 -58.27
C PHE A 105 58.30 -11.99 -57.85
N SER A 106 58.64 -10.89 -58.54
CA SER A 106 58.02 -9.58 -58.29
C SER A 106 56.50 -9.60 -58.51
N VAL A 107 55.98 -10.44 -59.42
CA VAL A 107 54.53 -10.63 -59.64
C VAL A 107 53.87 -11.12 -58.36
N PHE A 108 54.43 -12.16 -57.74
CA PHE A 108 53.87 -12.77 -56.54
C PHE A 108 53.90 -11.80 -55.35
N VAL A 109 55.01 -11.06 -55.18
CA VAL A 109 55.20 -10.08 -54.12
C VAL A 109 54.21 -8.93 -54.29
N LEU A 110 54.12 -8.35 -55.49
CA LEU A 110 53.28 -7.18 -55.74
C LEU A 110 51.79 -7.53 -55.74
N LEU A 111 51.38 -8.71 -56.24
CA LEU A 111 49.99 -9.20 -56.09
C LEU A 111 49.63 -9.38 -54.61
N SER A 112 50.53 -9.95 -53.81
CA SER A 112 50.29 -10.12 -52.37
C SER A 112 50.18 -8.79 -51.64
N ALA A 113 50.92 -7.75 -52.07
CA ALA A 113 50.81 -6.42 -51.52
C ALA A 113 49.39 -5.83 -51.70
N LEU A 114 48.70 -6.11 -52.81
CA LEU A 114 47.34 -5.62 -53.08
C LEU A 114 46.31 -6.10 -52.02
N LEU A 115 46.63 -7.15 -51.25
CA LEU A 115 45.80 -7.60 -50.13
C LEU A 115 45.62 -6.53 -49.04
N ALA A 116 46.50 -5.53 -48.98
CA ALA A 116 46.42 -4.42 -48.03
C ALA A 116 45.07 -3.66 -48.10
N TRP A 117 44.43 -3.60 -49.27
CA TRP A 117 43.11 -2.97 -49.42
C TRP A 117 41.95 -3.80 -48.90
N ARG A 118 42.16 -5.10 -48.64
CA ARG A 118 41.11 -6.06 -48.30
C ARG A 118 39.96 -5.97 -49.31
N ASP A 119 40.32 -5.97 -50.58
CA ASP A 119 39.39 -5.86 -51.71
C ASP A 119 39.87 -6.82 -52.79
N TRP A 120 38.95 -7.65 -53.29
CA TRP A 120 39.27 -8.65 -54.30
C TRP A 120 39.48 -8.04 -55.69
N ARG A 121 38.91 -6.85 -55.96
CA ARG A 121 38.91 -6.25 -57.31
C ARG A 121 40.32 -5.87 -57.80
N PRO A 122 41.18 -5.21 -56.99
CA PRO A 122 42.57 -4.95 -57.38
C PRO A 122 43.38 -6.22 -57.65
N LEU A 123 43.13 -7.31 -56.92
CA LEU A 123 43.81 -8.60 -57.13
C LEU A 123 43.49 -9.19 -58.51
N VAL A 124 42.20 -9.20 -58.89
CA VAL A 124 41.77 -9.67 -60.22
C VAL A 124 42.30 -8.76 -61.33
N MET A 125 42.32 -7.44 -61.12
CA MET A 125 42.92 -6.49 -62.06
C MET A 125 44.41 -6.78 -62.27
N GLY A 126 45.17 -6.97 -61.18
CA GLY A 126 46.59 -7.28 -61.28
C GLY A 126 46.83 -8.58 -62.04
N ALA A 127 46.10 -9.65 -61.70
CA ALA A 127 46.19 -10.94 -62.38
C ALA A 127 45.87 -10.84 -63.88
N ALA A 128 44.86 -10.06 -64.25
CA ALA A 128 44.49 -9.83 -65.65
C ALA A 128 45.59 -9.08 -66.42
N VAL A 129 46.17 -8.03 -65.82
CA VAL A 129 47.23 -7.23 -66.45
C VAL A 129 48.47 -8.08 -66.68
N ILE A 130 48.90 -8.86 -65.69
CA ILE A 130 50.10 -9.67 -65.82
C ILE A 130 49.90 -10.85 -66.77
N ALA A 131 48.72 -11.47 -66.79
CA ALA A 131 48.37 -12.51 -67.77
C ALA A 131 48.39 -11.96 -69.21
N LEU A 132 47.82 -10.77 -69.42
CA LEU A 132 47.85 -10.11 -70.72
C LEU A 132 49.28 -9.76 -71.13
N HIS A 133 50.09 -9.24 -70.20
CA HIS A 133 51.51 -8.98 -70.44
C HIS A 133 52.25 -10.24 -70.89
N HIS A 134 52.14 -11.35 -70.16
CA HIS A 134 52.84 -12.59 -70.50
C HIS A 134 52.40 -13.15 -71.86
N LEU A 135 51.09 -13.09 -72.17
CA LEU A 135 50.58 -13.55 -73.46
C LEU A 135 51.07 -12.69 -74.63
N VAL A 136 50.95 -11.36 -74.51
CA VAL A 136 51.30 -10.42 -75.57
C VAL A 136 52.81 -10.33 -75.76
N PHE A 137 53.58 -10.22 -74.67
CA PHE A 137 55.03 -10.08 -74.76
C PHE A 137 55.69 -11.39 -75.19
N ASN A 138 55.14 -12.57 -74.85
CA ASN A 138 55.63 -13.83 -75.40
C ASN A 138 55.45 -13.85 -76.92
N TYR A 139 54.28 -13.45 -77.42
CA TYR A 139 54.03 -13.36 -78.85
C TYR A 139 54.99 -12.36 -79.54
N LEU A 140 55.19 -11.18 -78.96
CA LEU A 140 56.10 -10.18 -79.53
C LEU A 140 57.57 -10.67 -79.52
N GLN A 141 58.00 -11.31 -78.43
CA GLN A 141 59.35 -11.87 -78.30
C GLN A 141 59.58 -13.03 -79.28
N GLU A 142 58.62 -13.94 -79.46
CA GLU A 142 58.69 -15.04 -80.45
C GLU A 142 58.85 -14.54 -81.89
N ASN A 143 58.24 -13.39 -82.20
CA ASN A 143 58.28 -12.78 -83.53
C ASN A 143 59.41 -11.76 -83.70
N GLY A 144 60.28 -11.57 -82.69
CA GLY A 144 61.38 -10.62 -82.73
C GLY A 144 60.94 -9.15 -82.83
N LEU A 145 59.73 -8.83 -82.36
CA LEU A 145 59.13 -7.50 -82.50
C LEU A 145 59.49 -6.61 -81.30
N TYR A 146 59.91 -5.38 -81.60
CA TYR A 146 60.14 -4.30 -80.62
C TYR A 146 61.17 -4.57 -79.51
N GLY A 147 61.96 -5.65 -79.61
CA GLY A 147 63.01 -5.97 -78.64
C GLY A 147 62.51 -6.29 -77.24
N VAL A 148 61.24 -6.68 -77.08
CA VAL A 148 60.67 -7.00 -75.77
C VAL A 148 61.11 -8.37 -75.30
N VAL A 149 61.31 -8.50 -73.99
CA VAL A 149 61.73 -9.74 -73.34
C VAL A 149 60.78 -10.01 -72.18
N VAL A 150 60.22 -11.22 -72.14
CA VAL A 150 59.39 -11.71 -71.04
C VAL A 150 59.90 -13.03 -70.48
N PHE A 151 60.44 -13.92 -71.31
CA PHE A 151 60.97 -15.22 -70.86
C PHE A 151 62.36 -15.48 -71.43
N MET A 152 63.18 -16.21 -70.67
CA MET A 152 64.42 -16.80 -71.20
C MET A 152 64.18 -17.81 -72.32
N HIS A 153 63.06 -18.53 -72.24
CA HIS A 153 62.60 -19.47 -73.26
C HIS A 153 61.15 -19.16 -73.61
N THR A 154 60.92 -18.71 -74.84
CA THR A 154 59.59 -18.41 -75.32
C THR A 154 58.81 -19.69 -75.64
N GLY A 155 57.50 -19.62 -75.49
CA GLY A 155 56.61 -20.71 -75.86
C GLY A 155 55.26 -20.59 -75.19
N PHE A 156 54.21 -20.96 -75.93
CA PHE A 156 52.85 -20.99 -75.39
C PHE A 156 52.72 -21.83 -74.11
N HIS A 157 53.49 -22.93 -74.00
CA HIS A 157 53.55 -23.77 -72.80
C HIS A 157 54.05 -23.01 -71.56
N MET A 158 54.99 -22.08 -71.71
CA MET A 158 55.50 -21.25 -70.62
C MET A 158 54.47 -20.23 -70.13
N VAL A 159 53.71 -19.63 -71.05
CA VAL A 159 52.58 -18.75 -70.71
C VAL A 159 51.52 -19.51 -69.91
N VAL A 160 51.18 -20.74 -70.33
CA VAL A 160 50.21 -21.59 -69.62
C VAL A 160 50.71 -21.95 -68.22
N PHE A 161 51.98 -22.32 -68.08
CA PHE A 161 52.58 -22.67 -66.79
C PHE A 161 52.56 -21.49 -65.80
N HIS A 162 52.99 -20.30 -66.22
CA HIS A 162 52.92 -19.09 -65.39
C HIS A 162 51.48 -18.67 -65.08
N GLY A 163 50.60 -18.76 -66.08
CA GLY A 163 49.17 -18.48 -65.93
C GLY A 163 48.52 -19.35 -64.85
N LEU A 164 48.89 -20.64 -64.76
CA LEU A 164 48.37 -21.54 -63.73
C LEU A 164 48.75 -21.07 -62.31
N PHE A 165 50.02 -20.71 -62.08
CA PHE A 165 50.44 -20.20 -60.77
C PHE A 165 49.76 -18.89 -60.39
N VAL A 166 49.62 -17.96 -61.35
CA VAL A 166 48.92 -16.69 -61.11
C VAL A 166 47.44 -16.94 -60.78
N VAL A 167 46.76 -17.86 -61.46
CA VAL A 167 45.35 -18.20 -61.17
C VAL A 167 45.21 -18.78 -59.77
N VAL A 168 46.04 -19.77 -59.41
CA VAL A 168 46.00 -20.40 -58.07
C VAL A 168 46.30 -19.39 -56.98
N GLN A 169 47.36 -18.59 -57.13
CA GLN A 169 47.70 -17.54 -56.16
C GLN A 169 46.57 -16.51 -56.03
N THR A 170 46.03 -16.03 -57.15
CA THR A 170 44.96 -15.01 -57.14
C THR A 170 43.71 -15.54 -56.46
N ALA A 171 43.33 -16.81 -56.68
CA ALA A 171 42.19 -17.42 -56.01
C ALA A 171 42.34 -17.44 -54.48
N ILE A 172 43.53 -17.80 -53.98
CA ILE A 172 43.84 -17.79 -52.53
C ILE A 172 43.80 -16.35 -51.99
N LEU A 173 44.42 -15.39 -52.68
CA LEU A 173 44.44 -14.00 -52.25
C LEU A 173 43.04 -13.37 -52.26
N VAL A 174 42.19 -13.71 -53.24
CA VAL A 174 40.79 -13.27 -53.28
C VAL A 174 39.99 -13.82 -52.10
N LEU A 175 40.16 -15.11 -51.77
CA LEU A 175 39.52 -15.71 -50.60
C LEU A 175 39.96 -15.02 -49.30
N LEU A 176 41.25 -14.74 -49.15
CA LEU A 176 41.79 -13.99 -48.01
C LEU A 176 41.26 -12.56 -47.97
N ALA A 177 41.20 -11.86 -49.11
CA ALA A 177 40.71 -10.49 -49.19
C ALA A 177 39.23 -10.39 -48.77
N VAL A 178 38.37 -11.31 -49.23
CA VAL A 178 36.96 -11.35 -48.86
C VAL A 178 36.79 -11.62 -47.36
N ARG A 179 37.54 -12.58 -46.79
CA ARG A 179 37.52 -12.84 -45.34
C ARG A 179 37.99 -11.63 -44.53
N MET A 180 39.11 -11.02 -44.92
CA MET A 180 39.65 -9.83 -44.26
C MET A 180 38.70 -8.62 -44.35
N GLU A 181 37.93 -8.50 -45.45
CA GLU A 181 36.89 -7.47 -45.58
C GLU A 181 35.73 -7.72 -44.60
N GLN A 182 35.25 -8.96 -44.48
CA GLN A 182 34.20 -9.35 -43.54
C GLN A 182 34.63 -9.15 -42.08
N ASP A 183 35.85 -9.53 -41.73
CA ASP A 183 36.42 -9.33 -40.39
C ASP A 183 36.53 -7.84 -40.04
N ALA A 184 36.93 -7.01 -41.00
CA ALA A 184 37.01 -5.56 -40.81
C ALA A 184 35.64 -4.92 -40.58
N ARG A 185 34.60 -5.34 -41.33
CA ARG A 185 33.22 -4.85 -41.13
C ARG A 185 32.72 -5.23 -39.74
N SER A 186 32.90 -6.48 -39.36
CA SER A 186 32.50 -6.98 -38.04
C SER A 186 33.19 -6.22 -36.90
N ALA A 187 34.51 -5.99 -37.01
CA ALA A 187 35.26 -5.20 -36.03
C ALA A 187 34.80 -3.74 -35.96
N SER A 188 34.49 -3.12 -37.10
CA SER A 188 33.99 -1.74 -37.18
C SER A 188 32.61 -1.61 -36.53
N GLU A 189 31.72 -2.58 -36.74
CA GLU A 189 30.41 -2.60 -36.11
C GLU A 189 30.51 -2.76 -34.59
N VAL A 190 31.38 -3.65 -34.09
CA VAL A 190 31.63 -3.81 -32.65
C VAL A 190 32.13 -2.50 -32.03
N ALA A 191 33.10 -1.85 -32.68
CA ALA A 191 33.64 -0.57 -32.21
C ALA A 191 32.57 0.53 -32.20
N ARG A 192 31.70 0.57 -33.22
CA ARG A 192 30.57 1.50 -33.28
C ARG A 192 29.60 1.26 -32.13
N LEU A 193 29.16 0.01 -31.95
CA LEU A 193 28.22 -0.38 -30.89
C LEU A 193 28.79 -0.09 -29.49
N ALA A 194 30.06 -0.38 -29.26
CA ALA A 194 30.75 -0.03 -28.01
C ALA A 194 30.83 1.50 -27.80
N GLY A 195 31.05 2.26 -28.87
CA GLY A 195 31.05 3.72 -28.83
C GLY A 195 29.69 4.33 -28.52
N VAL A 196 28.59 3.68 -28.90
CA VAL A 196 27.22 4.11 -28.55
C VAL A 196 26.89 3.83 -27.08
N ILE A 197 27.29 2.66 -26.57
CA ILE A 197 27.01 2.30 -25.17
C ILE A 197 27.76 3.20 -24.18
N ASN A 198 29.03 3.52 -24.48
CA ASN A 198 29.90 4.27 -23.58
C ASN A 198 30.14 5.70 -24.09
N ARG A 199 29.09 6.37 -24.59
CA ARG A 199 29.18 7.77 -25.04
C ARG A 199 29.56 8.72 -23.90
N GLU A 200 29.05 8.45 -22.70
CA GLU A 200 29.30 9.24 -21.51
C GLU A 200 30.05 8.42 -20.45
N PRO A 201 31.20 8.89 -19.93
CA PRO A 201 31.91 8.20 -18.87
C PRO A 201 31.03 8.02 -17.62
N GLY A 202 30.88 6.79 -17.16
CA GLY A 202 30.08 6.46 -15.98
C GLY A 202 28.60 6.19 -16.26
N TYR A 203 28.15 6.28 -17.51
CA TYR A 203 26.80 5.90 -17.92
C TYR A 203 26.84 4.85 -19.04
N LEU A 204 25.81 4.01 -19.07
CA LEU A 204 25.60 3.01 -20.11
C LEU A 204 24.33 3.35 -20.89
N THR A 205 24.50 3.82 -22.11
CA THR A 205 23.39 4.15 -23.00
C THR A 205 22.90 2.89 -23.72
N LEU A 206 21.67 2.47 -23.43
CA LEU A 206 21.04 1.30 -24.04
C LEU A 206 20.11 1.71 -25.20
N ALA A 207 20.60 2.61 -26.06
CA ALA A 207 19.88 3.02 -27.25
C ALA A 207 19.86 1.88 -28.27
N VAL A 208 18.69 1.60 -28.84
CA VAL A 208 18.55 0.69 -29.98
C VAL A 208 18.76 1.55 -31.22
N ASP A 209 19.97 1.53 -31.79
CA ASP A 209 20.18 2.11 -33.10
C ASP A 209 19.26 1.41 -34.12
N SER A 210 18.52 2.22 -34.89
CA SER A 210 17.55 1.77 -35.87
C SER A 210 18.18 1.31 -37.20
N GLU A 211 19.50 1.34 -37.32
CA GLU A 211 20.20 0.82 -38.49
C GLU A 211 20.28 -0.72 -38.45
N PRO A 212 19.91 -1.40 -39.55
CA PRO A 212 19.99 -2.85 -39.61
C PRO A 212 21.44 -3.32 -39.40
N ALA A 213 21.63 -4.24 -38.47
CA ALA A 213 22.90 -4.91 -38.24
C ALA A 213 23.19 -5.90 -39.39
N ASP A 214 24.27 -5.64 -40.14
CA ASP A 214 24.69 -6.48 -41.25
C ASP A 214 25.41 -7.75 -40.78
N SER A 215 26.18 -7.69 -39.68
CA SER A 215 26.81 -8.88 -39.10
C SER A 215 25.89 -9.66 -38.14
N SER A 216 26.07 -10.99 -38.10
CA SER A 216 25.36 -11.85 -37.14
C SER A 216 25.63 -11.45 -35.69
N PHE A 217 26.85 -11.01 -35.39
CA PHE A 217 27.23 -10.56 -34.05
C PHE A 217 26.46 -9.30 -33.65
N ALA A 218 26.46 -8.28 -34.51
CA ALA A 218 25.77 -7.02 -34.23
C ALA A 218 24.26 -7.23 -34.02
N ARG A 219 23.64 -8.17 -34.74
CA ARG A 219 22.24 -8.54 -34.55
C ARG A 219 21.97 -9.16 -33.18
N THR A 220 22.75 -10.16 -32.78
CA THR A 220 22.62 -10.80 -31.45
C THR A 220 22.89 -9.80 -30.33
N PHE A 221 23.88 -8.94 -30.50
CA PHE A 221 24.22 -7.89 -29.54
C PHE A 221 23.09 -6.87 -29.38
N SER A 222 22.52 -6.38 -30.50
CA SER A 222 21.37 -5.48 -30.49
C SER A 222 20.14 -6.10 -29.80
N LEU A 223 19.83 -7.38 -30.07
CA LEU A 223 18.76 -8.11 -29.38
C LEU A 223 19.01 -8.21 -27.86
N THR A 224 20.26 -8.45 -27.47
CA THR A 224 20.65 -8.52 -26.06
C THR A 224 20.46 -7.16 -25.37
N LEU A 225 20.91 -6.07 -26.01
CA LEU A 225 20.71 -4.72 -25.49
C LEU A 225 19.23 -4.34 -25.39
N GLY A 226 18.43 -4.68 -26.40
CA GLY A 226 16.98 -4.43 -26.38
C GLY A 226 16.28 -5.17 -25.24
N THR A 227 16.67 -6.44 -25.00
CA THR A 227 16.14 -7.23 -23.88
C THR A 227 16.55 -6.64 -22.53
N MET A 228 17.82 -6.24 -22.40
CA MET A 228 18.36 -5.59 -21.20
C MET A 228 17.64 -4.27 -20.92
N ARG A 229 17.45 -3.43 -21.94
CA ARG A 229 16.69 -2.18 -21.87
C ARG A 229 15.28 -2.44 -21.35
N SER A 230 14.51 -3.33 -22.00
CA SER A 230 13.12 -3.59 -21.61
C SER A 230 13.03 -4.09 -20.17
N THR A 231 13.96 -4.95 -19.76
CA THR A 231 14.03 -5.45 -18.38
C THR A 231 14.32 -4.32 -17.40
N LEU A 232 15.30 -3.46 -17.68
CA LEU A 232 15.65 -2.33 -16.80
C LEU A 232 14.57 -1.24 -16.76
N GLU A 233 13.86 -0.99 -17.86
CA GLU A 233 12.69 -0.11 -17.89
C GLU A 233 11.58 -0.65 -17.00
N GLN A 234 11.29 -1.96 -17.06
CA GLN A 234 10.32 -2.62 -16.16
C GLN A 234 10.75 -2.52 -14.69
N VAL A 235 12.03 -2.77 -14.38
CA VAL A 235 12.54 -2.64 -13.01
C VAL A 235 12.43 -1.19 -12.52
N SER A 236 12.77 -0.21 -13.37
CA SER A 236 12.64 1.22 -13.05
C SER A 236 11.17 1.61 -12.75
N ALA A 237 10.23 1.12 -13.55
CA ALA A 237 8.80 1.32 -13.33
C ALA A 237 8.34 0.70 -12.00
N ASN A 238 8.77 -0.53 -11.70
CA ASN A 238 8.44 -1.23 -10.45
C ASN A 238 9.01 -0.51 -9.22
N ILE A 239 10.22 0.03 -9.30
CA ILE A 239 10.82 0.89 -8.25
C ILE A 239 9.96 2.13 -8.01
N GLY A 240 9.48 2.78 -9.07
CA GLY A 240 8.56 3.91 -8.97
C GLY A 240 7.27 3.54 -8.22
N GLN A 241 6.67 2.40 -8.56
CA GLN A 241 5.48 1.88 -7.88
C GLN A 241 5.74 1.55 -6.40
N LEU A 242 6.90 0.96 -6.07
CA LEU A 242 7.29 0.66 -4.69
C LEU A 242 7.47 1.92 -3.84
N LEU A 243 8.03 2.99 -4.40
CA LEU A 243 8.17 4.28 -3.71
C LEU A 243 6.79 4.91 -3.41
N GLU A 244 5.89 4.89 -4.38
CA GLU A 244 4.50 5.34 -4.21
C GLU A 244 3.77 4.50 -3.14
N ALA A 245 3.90 3.17 -3.20
CA ALA A 245 3.31 2.27 -2.22
C ALA A 245 3.82 2.52 -0.79
N SER A 246 5.14 2.74 -0.62
CA SER A 246 5.73 3.09 0.69
C SER A 246 5.20 4.43 1.22
N ARG A 247 5.04 5.46 0.37
CA ARG A 247 4.41 6.73 0.77
C ARG A 247 2.95 6.53 1.21
N ALA A 248 2.18 5.76 0.44
CA ALA A 248 0.80 5.45 0.77
C ALA A 248 0.68 4.67 2.09
N LEU A 249 1.59 3.72 2.34
CA LEU A 249 1.67 2.99 3.62
C LEU A 249 1.89 3.95 4.79
N ARG A 250 2.83 4.89 4.69
CA ARG A 250 3.06 5.88 5.75
C ARG A 250 1.83 6.76 6.02
N GLN A 251 1.16 7.24 4.97
CA GLN A 251 -0.06 8.03 5.13
C GLN A 251 -1.17 7.22 5.80
N ARG A 252 -1.39 5.97 5.38
CA ARG A 252 -2.37 5.07 5.99
C ARG A 252 -2.05 4.77 7.45
N ASN A 253 -0.77 4.60 7.78
CA ASN A 253 -0.33 4.39 9.16
C ASN A 253 -0.52 5.62 10.04
N SER A 254 -0.30 6.82 9.52
CA SER A 254 -0.59 8.05 10.25
C SER A 254 -2.09 8.12 10.61
N ALA A 255 -2.97 7.83 9.65
CA ALA A 255 -4.41 7.79 9.90
C ALA A 255 -4.82 6.66 10.86
N LEU A 256 -4.14 5.50 10.81
CA LEU A 256 -4.34 4.42 11.76
C LEU A 256 -3.91 4.83 13.18
N SER A 257 -2.79 5.55 13.32
CA SER A 257 -2.31 6.09 14.59
C SER A 257 -3.33 7.04 15.20
N GLU A 258 -3.82 8.01 14.43
CA GLU A 258 -4.83 8.98 14.87
C GLU A 258 -6.13 8.29 15.32
N ARG A 259 -6.60 7.30 14.55
CA ARG A 259 -7.76 6.49 14.95
C ARG A 259 -7.51 5.68 16.23
N THR A 260 -6.30 5.18 16.41
CA THR A 260 -5.91 4.42 17.60
C THR A 260 -5.90 5.32 18.84
N ASP A 261 -5.39 6.55 18.73
CA ASP A 261 -5.45 7.55 19.80
C ASP A 261 -6.89 7.93 20.16
N HIS A 262 -7.74 8.17 19.15
CA HIS A 262 -9.17 8.42 19.40
C HIS A 262 -9.87 7.23 20.08
N GLN A 263 -9.52 6.00 19.69
CA GLN A 263 -10.04 4.79 20.29
C GLN A 263 -9.58 4.65 21.74
N ALA A 264 -8.32 4.95 22.05
CA ALA A 264 -7.80 4.98 23.42
C ALA A 264 -8.54 5.99 24.30
N SER A 265 -8.79 7.21 23.79
CA SER A 265 -9.56 8.24 24.50
C SER A 265 -11.01 7.83 24.74
N SER A 266 -11.65 7.23 23.73
CA SER A 266 -13.02 6.71 23.85
C SER A 266 -13.10 5.58 24.87
N LEU A 267 -12.09 4.71 24.90
CA LEU A 267 -12.00 3.62 25.85
C LEU A 267 -11.82 4.11 27.29
N ALA A 268 -10.97 5.11 27.52
CA ALA A 268 -10.82 5.75 28.83
C ALA A 268 -12.15 6.34 29.33
N THR A 269 -12.92 6.97 28.43
CA THR A 269 -14.25 7.50 28.74
C THR A 269 -15.23 6.38 29.08
N ALA A 270 -15.23 5.29 28.30
CA ALA A 270 -16.07 4.12 28.55
C ALA A 270 -15.73 3.44 29.89
N ALA A 271 -14.45 3.29 30.21
CA ALA A 271 -13.98 2.73 31.48
C ALA A 271 -14.45 3.58 32.67
N SER A 272 -14.32 4.91 32.58
CA SER A 272 -14.83 5.82 33.61
C SER A 272 -16.34 5.75 33.78
N ALA A 273 -17.09 5.64 32.67
CA ALA A 273 -18.53 5.45 32.71
C ALA A 273 -18.93 4.12 33.37
N MET A 274 -18.18 3.03 33.14
CA MET A 274 -18.41 1.74 33.78
C MET A 274 -18.11 1.77 35.28
N GLU A 275 -17.07 2.47 35.71
CA GLU A 275 -16.79 2.69 37.14
C GLU A 275 -17.91 3.47 37.83
N HIS A 276 -18.42 4.50 37.16
CA HIS A 276 -19.57 5.26 37.66
C HIS A 276 -20.83 4.39 37.75
N LEU A 277 -21.13 3.58 36.73
CA LEU A 277 -22.26 2.65 36.75
C LEU A 277 -22.14 1.60 37.86
N SER A 278 -20.93 1.08 38.10
CA SER A 278 -20.65 0.15 39.20
C SER A 278 -20.94 0.77 40.57
N THR A 279 -20.55 2.04 40.73
CA THR A 279 -20.84 2.82 41.94
C THR A 279 -22.33 3.01 42.13
N VAL A 280 -23.05 3.41 41.07
CA VAL A 280 -24.51 3.60 41.11
C VAL A 280 -25.24 2.29 41.43
N ALA A 281 -24.87 1.16 40.82
CA ALA A 281 -25.46 -0.14 41.11
C ALA A 281 -25.26 -0.55 42.58
N THR A 282 -24.07 -0.28 43.13
CA THR A 282 -23.78 -0.51 44.56
C THR A 282 -24.65 0.37 45.46
N GLN A 283 -24.77 1.65 45.14
CA GLN A 283 -25.60 2.59 45.91
C GLN A 283 -27.09 2.22 45.84
N THR A 284 -27.57 1.78 44.68
CA THR A 284 -28.96 1.33 44.50
C THR A 284 -29.26 0.12 45.36
N SER A 285 -28.39 -0.89 45.39
CA SER A 285 -28.52 -2.06 46.27
C SER A 285 -28.53 -1.66 47.76
N GLN A 286 -27.62 -0.78 48.18
CA GLN A 286 -27.60 -0.27 49.57
C GLN A 286 -28.88 0.48 49.93
N LYS A 287 -29.39 1.33 49.03
CA LYS A 287 -30.66 2.03 49.23
C LYS A 287 -31.84 1.05 49.30
N ALA A 288 -31.86 0.00 48.50
CA ALA A 288 -32.89 -1.03 48.55
C ALA A 288 -32.93 -1.70 49.94
N ILE A 289 -31.77 -2.01 50.51
CA ILE A 289 -31.64 -2.58 51.86
C ILE A 289 -32.19 -1.60 52.91
N GLN A 290 -31.83 -0.31 52.83
CA GLN A 290 -32.34 0.71 53.75
C GLN A 290 -33.86 0.88 53.65
N VAL A 291 -34.41 0.91 52.43
CA VAL A 291 -35.87 1.02 52.23
C VAL A 291 -36.58 -0.24 52.76
N ARG A 292 -35.96 -1.42 52.64
CA ARG A 292 -36.49 -2.66 53.21
C ARG A 292 -36.57 -2.60 54.73
N GLU A 293 -35.55 -2.07 55.40
CA GLU A 293 -35.57 -1.87 56.86
C GLU A 293 -36.67 -0.87 57.28
N MET A 294 -36.82 0.24 56.54
CA MET A 294 -37.91 1.20 56.78
C MET A 294 -39.29 0.57 56.58
N ALA A 295 -39.45 -0.27 55.56
CA ALA A 295 -40.69 -0.99 55.30
C ALA A 295 -41.04 -1.98 56.44
N LEU A 296 -40.06 -2.71 56.97
CA LEU A 296 -40.24 -3.58 58.13
C LEU A 296 -40.71 -2.80 59.36
N SER A 297 -40.07 -1.67 59.66
CA SER A 297 -40.47 -0.80 60.76
C SER A 297 -41.89 -0.22 60.57
N ALA A 298 -42.24 0.19 59.35
CA ALA A 298 -43.58 0.67 59.04
C ALA A 298 -44.64 -0.44 59.20
N SER A 299 -44.31 -1.68 58.84
CA SER A 299 -45.19 -2.85 59.02
C SER A 299 -45.47 -3.09 60.51
N GLU A 300 -44.44 -3.04 61.36
CA GLU A 300 -44.58 -3.21 62.81
C GLU A 300 -45.50 -2.14 63.42
N VAL A 301 -45.33 -0.87 63.01
CA VAL A 301 -46.20 0.23 63.45
C VAL A 301 -47.64 0.03 62.97
N ALA A 302 -47.85 -0.42 61.74
CA ALA A 302 -49.17 -0.70 61.20
C ALA A 302 -49.87 -1.87 61.92
N GLU A 303 -49.13 -2.93 62.27
CA GLU A 303 -49.64 -4.05 63.07
C GLU A 303 -50.07 -3.61 64.47
N GLN A 304 -49.25 -2.80 65.14
CA GLN A 304 -49.59 -2.20 66.44
C GLN A 304 -50.82 -1.28 66.32
N GLY A 305 -50.91 -0.50 65.24
CA GLY A 305 -52.09 0.32 64.92
C GLY A 305 -53.35 -0.52 64.75
N GLY A 306 -53.26 -1.64 64.02
CA GLY A 306 -54.36 -2.59 63.85
C GLY A 306 -54.81 -3.22 65.17
N GLU A 307 -53.89 -3.54 66.07
CA GLU A 307 -54.23 -4.03 67.42
C GLU A 307 -54.94 -2.96 68.27
N ASN A 308 -54.46 -1.72 68.24
CA ASN A 308 -55.11 -0.61 68.94
C ASN A 308 -56.54 -0.36 68.43
N VAL A 309 -56.75 -0.47 67.11
CA VAL A 309 -58.09 -0.39 66.50
C VAL A 309 -58.99 -1.52 66.99
N ARG A 310 -58.50 -2.78 67.01
CA ARG A 310 -59.27 -3.92 67.55
C ARG A 310 -59.70 -3.70 69.00
N ARG A 311 -58.80 -3.17 69.82
CA ARG A 311 -59.08 -2.81 71.22
C ARG A 311 -60.12 -1.68 71.32
N ALA A 312 -60.06 -0.69 70.43
CA ALA A 312 -61.03 0.40 70.40
C ALA A 312 -62.44 -0.07 70.01
N VAL A 313 -62.56 -0.98 69.03
CA VAL A 313 -63.85 -1.62 68.68
C VAL A 313 -64.43 -2.36 69.90
N ALA A 314 -63.62 -3.18 70.57
CA ALA A 314 -64.05 -3.91 71.76
C ALA A 314 -64.54 -2.97 72.89
N ALA A 315 -63.87 -1.83 73.10
CA ALA A 315 -64.30 -0.84 74.07
C ALA A 315 -65.63 -0.15 73.69
N MET A 316 -65.84 0.14 72.40
CA MET A 316 -67.11 0.70 71.91
C MET A 316 -68.27 -0.30 72.04
N ASP A 317 -68.00 -1.59 71.81
CA ASP A 317 -68.98 -2.65 72.03
C ASP A 317 -69.37 -2.76 73.52
N GLN A 318 -68.40 -2.65 74.44
CA GLN A 318 -68.66 -2.60 75.88
C GLN A 318 -69.50 -1.37 76.27
N ILE A 319 -69.20 -0.18 75.73
CA ILE A 319 -69.99 1.04 75.97
C ILE A 319 -71.43 0.86 75.48
N ARG A 320 -71.63 0.20 74.33
CA ARG A 320 -72.95 -0.11 73.78
C ARG A 320 -73.73 -1.05 74.70
N GLU A 321 -73.10 -2.11 75.21
CA GLU A 321 -73.72 -3.04 76.15
C GLU A 321 -74.12 -2.35 77.46
N GLU A 322 -73.23 -1.55 78.05
CA GLU A 322 -73.52 -0.79 79.28
C GLU A 322 -74.63 0.23 79.06
N SER A 323 -74.68 0.90 77.90
CA SER A 323 -75.77 1.82 77.55
C SER A 323 -77.13 1.11 77.48
N GLN A 324 -77.18 -0.11 76.95
CA GLN A 324 -78.40 -0.92 76.91
C GLN A 324 -78.87 -1.31 78.32
N ARG A 325 -77.94 -1.63 79.23
CA ARG A 325 -78.26 -1.90 80.64
C ARG A 325 -78.87 -0.68 81.32
N ILE A 326 -78.30 0.51 81.10
CA ILE A 326 -78.85 1.76 81.63
C ILE A 326 -80.26 2.02 81.06
N TYR A 327 -80.47 1.75 79.78
CA TYR A 327 -81.79 1.89 79.15
C TYR A 327 -82.85 1.01 79.84
N ALA A 328 -82.53 -0.26 80.11
CA ALA A 328 -83.42 -1.17 80.82
C ALA A 328 -83.76 -0.69 82.26
N ILE A 329 -82.77 -0.11 82.95
CA ILE A 329 -82.99 0.49 84.28
C ILE A 329 -83.93 1.71 84.18
N LEU A 330 -83.81 2.53 83.15
CA LEU A 330 -84.69 3.68 82.95
C LEU A 330 -86.12 3.30 82.61
N GLU A 331 -86.34 2.22 81.85
CA GLU A 331 -87.68 1.67 81.65
C GLU A 331 -88.33 1.26 82.98
N LEU A 332 -87.56 0.65 83.89
CA LEU A 332 -88.03 0.33 85.23
C LEU A 332 -88.36 1.59 86.05
N ILE A 333 -87.49 2.62 86.02
CA ILE A 333 -87.71 3.89 86.75
C ILE A 333 -88.97 4.60 86.25
N ASP A 334 -89.16 4.65 84.93
CA ASP A 334 -90.34 5.24 84.30
C ASP A 334 -91.62 4.48 84.69
N GLY A 335 -91.55 3.14 84.70
CA GLY A 335 -92.62 2.28 85.22
C GLY A 335 -92.95 2.56 86.69
N ILE A 336 -91.94 2.76 87.55
CA ILE A 336 -92.12 3.12 88.96
C ILE A 336 -92.74 4.52 89.09
N ALA A 337 -92.29 5.50 88.30
CA ALA A 337 -92.84 6.85 88.28
C ALA A 337 -94.33 6.83 87.88
N PHE A 338 -94.68 6.09 86.83
CA PHE A 338 -96.07 5.90 86.41
C PHE A 338 -96.92 5.25 87.50
N GLN A 339 -96.44 4.15 88.11
CA GLN A 339 -97.13 3.50 89.23
C GLN A 339 -97.33 4.46 90.42
N THR A 340 -96.32 5.27 90.73
CA THR A 340 -96.38 6.27 91.82
C THR A 340 -97.39 7.37 91.51
N ASN A 341 -97.49 7.82 90.26
CA ASN A 341 -98.48 8.78 89.79
C ASN A 341 -99.91 8.24 89.94
N ILE A 342 -100.15 6.95 89.60
CA ILE A 342 -101.45 6.29 89.79
C ILE A 342 -101.78 6.13 91.29
N LEU A 343 -100.81 5.73 92.12
CA LEU A 343 -100.97 5.62 93.58
C LEU A 343 -101.33 6.97 94.21
N SER A 344 -100.62 8.03 93.82
CA SER A 344 -100.90 9.41 94.23
C SER A 344 -102.30 9.85 93.82
N LEU A 345 -102.72 9.59 92.58
CA LEU A 345 -104.05 9.92 92.10
C LEU A 345 -105.13 9.21 92.93
N ASN A 346 -104.95 7.92 93.20
CA ASN A 346 -105.85 7.15 94.07
C ASN A 346 -105.90 7.75 95.49
N ALA A 347 -104.74 8.16 96.04
CA ALA A 347 -104.67 8.81 97.34
C ALA A 347 -105.36 10.19 97.36
N SER A 348 -105.23 10.99 96.28
CA SER A 348 -105.95 12.27 96.13
C SER A 348 -107.46 12.06 96.08
N VAL A 349 -107.92 11.00 95.40
CA VAL A 349 -109.35 10.63 95.34
C VAL A 349 -109.88 10.22 96.72
N GLU A 350 -109.15 9.37 97.45
CA GLU A 350 -109.56 8.94 98.78
C GLU A 350 -109.51 10.09 99.81
N ALA A 351 -108.53 10.99 99.68
CA ALA A 351 -108.46 12.21 100.47
C ALA A 351 -109.65 13.15 100.21
N ALA A 352 -110.09 13.30 98.96
CA ALA A 352 -111.30 14.04 98.62
C ALA A 352 -112.57 13.37 99.19
N ARG A 353 -112.60 12.03 99.21
CA ARG A 353 -113.70 11.24 99.77
C ARG A 353 -113.83 11.40 101.29
N ALA A 354 -112.72 11.61 102.00
CA ALA A 354 -112.67 11.85 103.44
C ALA A 354 -113.05 13.29 103.87
N GLY A 355 -113.34 14.20 102.94
CA GLY A 355 -113.79 15.56 103.22
C GLY A 355 -112.76 16.40 104.02
N GLU A 356 -113.20 17.06 105.10
CA GLU A 356 -112.35 17.94 105.91
C GLU A 356 -111.18 17.20 106.60
N HIS A 357 -111.36 15.92 106.94
CA HIS A 357 -110.30 15.10 107.58
C HIS A 357 -109.20 14.67 106.60
N GLY A 358 -109.44 14.76 105.28
CA GLY A 358 -108.50 14.36 104.23
C GLY A 358 -107.56 15.46 103.73
N LYS A 359 -107.71 16.72 104.19
CA LYS A 359 -106.96 17.87 103.63
C LYS A 359 -105.44 17.71 103.67
N GLY A 360 -104.89 17.19 104.78
CA GLY A 360 -103.44 16.93 104.88
C GLY A 360 -102.96 15.83 103.92
N PHE A 361 -103.74 14.77 103.76
CA PHE A 361 -103.45 13.69 102.82
C PHE A 361 -103.55 14.14 101.36
N ALA A 362 -104.48 15.05 101.04
CA ALA A 362 -104.61 15.60 99.69
C ALA A 362 -103.36 16.38 99.25
N VAL A 363 -102.76 17.15 100.16
CA VAL A 363 -101.51 17.89 99.89
C VAL A 363 -100.34 16.92 99.64
N VAL A 364 -100.16 15.92 100.50
CA VAL A 364 -99.12 14.90 100.32
C VAL A 364 -99.32 14.14 99.02
N ALA A 365 -100.56 13.74 98.69
CA ALA A 365 -100.86 13.07 97.44
C ALA A 365 -100.54 13.93 96.21
N SER A 366 -100.81 15.24 96.26
CA SER A 366 -100.43 16.18 95.19
C SER A 366 -98.92 16.34 95.05
N GLU A 367 -98.19 16.42 96.17
CA GLU A 367 -96.72 16.52 96.15
C GLU A 367 -96.07 15.25 95.59
N VAL A 368 -96.56 14.08 96.00
CA VAL A 368 -96.13 12.78 95.44
C VAL A 368 -96.43 12.71 93.94
N ARG A 369 -97.56 13.29 93.49
CA ARG A 369 -97.91 13.37 92.06
C ARG A 369 -96.87 14.19 91.28
N MET A 370 -96.56 15.38 91.77
CA MET A 370 -95.59 16.26 91.14
C MET A 370 -94.20 15.63 91.12
N LEU A 371 -93.80 14.92 92.18
CA LEU A 371 -92.53 14.18 92.21
C LEU A 371 -92.50 13.04 91.19
N ALA A 372 -93.60 12.30 91.04
CA ALA A 372 -93.73 11.25 90.05
C ALA A 372 -93.64 11.80 88.61
N GLN A 373 -94.35 12.89 88.31
CA GLN A 373 -94.27 13.56 87.00
C GLN A 373 -92.87 14.11 86.70
N ARG A 374 -92.20 14.71 87.70
CA ARG A 374 -90.80 15.14 87.55
C ARG A 374 -89.85 13.98 87.30
N SER A 375 -90.12 12.81 87.89
CA SER A 375 -89.31 11.59 87.69
C SER A 375 -89.51 11.02 86.28
N GLU A 376 -90.75 11.04 85.77
CA GLU A 376 -91.08 10.66 84.38
C GLU A 376 -90.39 11.58 83.36
N GLU A 377 -90.44 12.90 83.58
CA GLU A 377 -89.79 13.89 82.72
C GLU A 377 -88.25 13.72 82.71
N ALA A 378 -87.64 13.56 83.89
CA ALA A 378 -86.20 13.27 84.00
C ALA A 378 -85.83 11.93 83.32
N ALA A 379 -86.62 10.87 83.50
CA ALA A 379 -86.40 9.59 82.83
C ALA A 379 -86.45 9.73 81.31
N LYS A 380 -87.38 10.53 80.78
CA LYS A 380 -87.50 10.82 79.34
C LYS A 380 -86.29 11.58 78.80
N GLU A 381 -85.79 12.60 79.50
CA GLU A 381 -84.58 13.33 79.12
C GLU A 381 -83.35 12.42 79.08
N ILE A 382 -83.14 11.58 80.10
CA ILE A 382 -82.01 10.63 80.12
C ILE A 382 -82.14 9.62 78.97
N ARG A 383 -83.36 9.17 78.64
CA ARG A 383 -83.60 8.27 77.50
C ARG A 383 -83.21 8.89 76.16
N GLN A 384 -83.49 10.18 75.98
CA GLN A 384 -83.07 10.92 74.79
C GLN A 384 -81.53 11.04 74.72
N LEU A 385 -80.87 11.32 75.85
CA LEU A 385 -79.40 11.34 75.93
C LEU A 385 -78.80 9.98 75.57
N LEU A 386 -79.34 8.88 76.09
CA LEU A 386 -78.87 7.52 75.76
C LEU A 386 -79.08 7.17 74.29
N THR A 387 -80.23 7.54 73.71
CA THR A 387 -80.49 7.32 72.27
C THR A 387 -79.46 8.05 71.41
N THR A 388 -79.11 9.28 71.81
CA THR A 388 -78.06 10.06 71.17
C THR A 388 -76.70 9.40 71.35
N SER A 389 -76.33 9.00 72.57
CA SER A 389 -75.08 8.30 72.85
C SER A 389 -74.95 7.00 72.06
N GLN A 390 -76.01 6.21 71.95
CA GLN A 390 -76.01 4.97 71.17
C GLN A 390 -75.76 5.23 69.69
N THR A 391 -76.38 6.27 69.13
CA THR A 391 -76.15 6.69 67.73
C THR A 391 -74.69 7.13 67.53
N THR A 392 -74.15 7.95 68.45
CA THR A 392 -72.75 8.41 68.39
C THR A 392 -71.75 7.26 68.55
N THR A 393 -72.02 6.30 69.45
CA THR A 393 -71.18 5.10 69.59
C THR A 393 -71.22 4.24 68.33
N GLN A 394 -72.37 4.07 67.70
CA GLN A 394 -72.50 3.32 66.45
C GLN A 394 -71.68 3.96 65.31
N GLN A 395 -71.75 5.28 65.15
CA GLN A 395 -70.91 6.02 64.20
C GLN A 395 -69.41 5.88 64.55
N GLY A 396 -69.08 5.90 65.84
CA GLY A 396 -67.72 5.65 66.33
C GLY A 396 -67.20 4.27 65.93
N VAL A 397 -68.01 3.21 66.05
CA VAL A 397 -67.66 1.85 65.61
C VAL A 397 -67.37 1.84 64.10
N GLU A 398 -68.24 2.42 63.28
CA GLU A 398 -68.04 2.47 61.81
C GLU A 398 -66.73 3.18 61.43
N HIS A 399 -66.40 4.31 62.08
CA HIS A 399 -65.14 5.01 61.83
C HIS A 399 -63.91 4.20 62.24
N VAL A 400 -63.98 3.51 63.37
CA VAL A 400 -62.88 2.68 63.88
C VAL A 400 -62.70 1.43 63.00
N GLU A 401 -63.77 0.80 62.54
CA GLU A 401 -63.70 -0.31 61.57
C GLU A 401 -63.07 0.12 60.25
N HIS A 402 -63.44 1.30 59.74
CA HIS A 402 -62.83 1.85 58.53
C HIS A 402 -61.32 2.15 58.71
N ALA A 403 -60.93 2.65 59.89
CA ALA A 403 -59.52 2.80 60.23
C ALA A 403 -58.80 1.43 60.27
N GLY A 404 -59.46 0.37 60.75
CA GLY A 404 -58.93 -0.99 60.74
C GLY A 404 -58.72 -1.56 59.34
N GLN A 405 -59.68 -1.35 58.44
CA GLN A 405 -59.55 -1.71 57.02
C GLN A 405 -58.39 -0.95 56.37
N THR A 406 -58.22 0.33 56.69
CA THR A 406 -57.11 1.15 56.20
C THR A 406 -55.75 0.60 56.67
N MET A 407 -55.63 0.20 57.94
CA MET A 407 -54.40 -0.43 58.45
C MET A 407 -54.09 -1.74 57.71
N LYS A 408 -55.11 -2.56 57.42
CA LYS A 408 -54.94 -3.79 56.64
C LYS A 408 -54.39 -3.50 55.24
N SER A 409 -54.96 -2.53 54.53
CA SER A 409 -54.46 -2.13 53.20
C SER A 409 -53.03 -1.57 53.24
N ILE A 410 -52.63 -0.89 54.32
CA ILE A 410 -51.25 -0.44 54.50
C ILE A 410 -50.29 -1.64 54.60
N ILE A 411 -50.63 -2.66 55.39
CA ILE A 411 -49.81 -3.88 55.54
C ILE A 411 -49.67 -4.58 54.19
N GLU A 412 -50.76 -4.78 53.45
CA GLU A 412 -50.75 -5.39 52.10
C GLU A 412 -49.84 -4.62 51.12
N ASN A 413 -49.88 -3.28 51.15
CA ASN A 413 -49.01 -2.44 50.31
C ASN A 413 -47.53 -2.53 50.71
N ILE A 414 -47.23 -2.66 52.01
CA ILE A 414 -45.86 -2.81 52.51
C ILE A 414 -45.29 -4.19 52.12
N GLU A 415 -46.10 -5.25 52.13
CA GLU A 415 -45.70 -6.56 51.61
C GLU A 415 -45.37 -6.51 50.11
N GLY A 416 -46.19 -5.82 49.32
CA GLY A 416 -45.92 -5.56 47.91
C GLY A 416 -44.61 -4.78 47.69
N LEU A 417 -44.36 -3.75 48.50
CA LEU A 417 -43.10 -2.99 48.48
C LEU A 417 -41.90 -3.89 48.77
N ARG A 418 -42.01 -4.85 49.70
CA ARG A 418 -40.93 -5.79 50.01
C ARG A 418 -40.55 -6.64 48.79
N SER A 419 -41.55 -7.15 48.06
CA SER A 419 -41.31 -7.93 46.83
C SER A 419 -40.56 -7.11 45.77
N LEU A 420 -40.92 -5.84 45.59
CA LEU A 420 -40.23 -4.95 44.64
C LEU A 420 -38.77 -4.68 45.03
N LEU A 421 -38.48 -4.61 46.33
CA LEU A 421 -37.12 -4.38 46.82
C LEU A 421 -36.23 -5.63 46.68
N GLU A 422 -36.81 -6.83 46.77
CA GLU A 422 -36.12 -8.08 46.45
C GLU A 422 -35.77 -8.14 44.97
N GLU A 423 -36.72 -7.84 44.09
CA GLU A 423 -36.48 -7.76 42.63
C GLU A 423 -35.42 -6.71 42.29
N LEU A 424 -35.49 -5.53 42.90
CA LEU A 424 -34.51 -4.45 42.68
C LEU A 424 -33.10 -4.81 43.19
N SER A 425 -33.01 -5.61 44.25
CA SER A 425 -31.72 -6.14 44.74
C SER A 425 -31.13 -7.14 43.74
N GLN A 426 -31.95 -8.06 43.22
CA GLN A 426 -31.52 -9.01 42.19
C GLN A 426 -31.09 -8.30 40.90
N MET A 427 -31.88 -7.34 40.41
CA MET A 427 -31.52 -6.54 39.24
C MET A 427 -30.19 -5.79 39.43
N SER A 428 -29.93 -5.30 40.65
CA SER A 428 -28.67 -4.63 40.96
C SER A 428 -27.48 -5.59 40.94
N GLU A 429 -27.67 -6.85 41.34
CA GLU A 429 -26.65 -7.90 41.26
C GLU A 429 -26.36 -8.28 39.80
N ASP A 430 -27.39 -8.55 39.01
CA ASP A 430 -27.27 -8.84 37.57
C ASP A 430 -26.58 -7.68 36.81
N GLN A 431 -26.85 -6.44 37.20
CA GLN A 431 -26.23 -5.26 36.63
C GLN A 431 -24.74 -5.19 36.96
N ARG A 432 -24.31 -5.58 38.17
CA ARG A 432 -22.89 -5.66 38.55
C ARG A 432 -22.15 -6.71 37.74
N ASP A 433 -22.75 -7.89 37.55
CA ASP A 433 -22.18 -8.96 36.74
C ASP A 433 -21.99 -8.53 35.28
N SER A 434 -23.01 -7.86 34.72
CA SER A 434 -22.96 -7.28 33.38
C SER A 434 -21.85 -6.23 33.25
N ILE A 435 -21.66 -5.38 34.27
CA ILE A 435 -20.58 -4.39 34.32
C ILE A 435 -19.21 -5.08 34.41
N ALA A 436 -19.07 -6.15 35.18
CA ALA A 436 -17.82 -6.91 35.25
C ALA A 436 -17.45 -7.52 33.88
N GLN A 437 -18.43 -8.05 33.14
CA GLN A 437 -18.22 -8.56 31.78
C GLN A 437 -17.83 -7.44 30.80
N MET A 438 -18.49 -6.28 30.88
CA MET A 438 -18.13 -5.11 30.06
C MET A 438 -16.72 -4.63 30.36
N ASN A 439 -16.30 -4.61 31.63
CA ASN A 439 -14.92 -4.27 32.02
C ASN A 439 -13.90 -5.26 31.44
N GLY A 440 -14.20 -6.56 31.43
CA GLY A 440 -13.36 -7.56 30.75
C GLY A 440 -13.23 -7.28 29.24
N SER A 441 -14.32 -6.87 28.60
CA SER A 441 -14.32 -6.51 27.17
C SER A 441 -13.53 -5.23 26.90
N ILE A 442 -13.65 -4.22 27.76
CA ILE A 442 -12.86 -2.98 27.72
C ILE A 442 -11.36 -3.30 27.84
N ALA A 443 -10.97 -4.17 28.77
CA ALA A 443 -9.58 -4.59 28.92
C ALA A 443 -9.04 -5.31 27.67
N SER A 444 -9.86 -6.16 27.03
CA SER A 444 -9.48 -6.80 25.77
C SER A 444 -9.32 -5.79 24.63
N ILE A 445 -10.18 -4.77 24.55
CA ILE A 445 -10.06 -3.70 23.55
C ILE A 445 -8.80 -2.86 23.82
N ASP A 446 -8.50 -2.57 25.08
CA ASP A 446 -7.28 -1.83 25.47
C ASP A 446 -6.02 -2.55 25.02
N ALA A 447 -5.94 -3.86 25.26
CA ALA A 447 -4.83 -4.70 24.78
C ALA A 447 -4.68 -4.62 23.25
N SER A 448 -5.79 -4.62 22.51
CA SER A 448 -5.79 -4.51 21.04
C SER A 448 -5.37 -3.11 20.56
N VAL A 449 -5.75 -2.05 21.28
CA VAL A 449 -5.26 -0.68 21.04
C VAL A 449 -3.75 -0.60 21.23
N GLN A 450 -3.22 -1.16 22.32
CA GLN A 450 -1.77 -1.23 22.55
C GLN A 450 -1.04 -2.04 21.46
N GLU A 451 -1.65 -3.13 21.01
CA GLU A 451 -1.10 -3.91 19.90
C GLU A 451 -1.07 -3.10 18.59
N ASN A 452 -2.11 -2.33 18.30
CA ASN A 452 -2.15 -1.44 17.14
C ASN A 452 -1.04 -0.39 17.19
N VAL A 453 -0.76 0.21 18.35
CA VAL A 453 0.37 1.14 18.52
C VAL A 453 1.68 0.47 18.14
N ARG A 454 1.91 -0.76 18.61
CA ARG A 454 3.10 -1.55 18.27
C ARG A 454 3.17 -1.87 16.78
N HIS A 455 2.06 -2.28 16.16
CA HIS A 455 1.98 -2.58 14.74
C HIS A 455 2.22 -1.35 13.86
N VAL A 456 1.70 -0.18 14.26
CA VAL A 456 1.93 1.10 13.57
C VAL A 456 3.42 1.43 13.59
N ALA A 457 4.07 1.33 14.76
CA ALA A 457 5.50 1.59 14.89
C ALA A 457 6.34 0.63 14.02
N GLN A 458 6.04 -0.67 14.07
CA GLN A 458 6.75 -1.68 13.26
C GLN A 458 6.56 -1.45 11.75
N THR A 459 5.35 -1.12 11.32
CA THR A 459 5.04 -0.90 9.90
C THR A 459 5.69 0.38 9.38
N ILE A 460 5.81 1.44 10.19
CA ILE A 460 6.59 2.64 9.83
C ILE A 460 8.05 2.28 9.60
N GLN A 461 8.66 1.52 10.52
CA GLN A 461 10.04 1.07 10.41
C GLN A 461 10.27 0.25 9.12
N VAL A 462 9.37 -0.68 8.79
CA VAL A 462 9.44 -1.47 7.56
C VAL A 462 9.29 -0.59 6.32
N ALA A 463 8.36 0.37 6.33
CA ALA A 463 8.15 1.29 5.21
C ALA A 463 9.38 2.19 4.96
N GLU A 464 10.05 2.66 6.02
CA GLU A 464 11.30 3.42 5.94
C GLU A 464 12.44 2.59 5.36
N GLN A 465 12.62 1.36 5.85
CA GLN A 465 13.61 0.43 5.32
C GLN A 465 13.37 0.14 3.84
N GLN A 466 12.11 -0.09 3.45
CA GLN A 466 11.74 -0.33 2.06
C GLN A 466 11.96 0.90 1.18
N GLN A 467 11.69 2.11 1.68
CA GLN A 467 11.99 3.36 0.98
C GLN A 467 13.50 3.51 0.74
N GLN A 468 14.33 3.21 1.75
CA GLN A 468 15.78 3.26 1.63
C GLN A 468 16.31 2.25 0.60
N GLN A 469 15.88 0.99 0.67
CA GLN A 469 16.28 -0.06 -0.28
C GLN A 469 15.87 0.28 -1.71
N THR A 470 14.64 0.78 -1.88
CA THR A 470 14.14 1.19 -3.19
C THR A 470 14.90 2.41 -3.73
N GLY A 471 15.31 3.34 -2.85
CA GLY A 471 16.20 4.44 -3.19
C GLY A 471 17.56 3.98 -3.69
N GLN A 472 18.18 3.00 -3.02
CA GLN A 472 19.45 2.40 -3.45
C GLN A 472 19.33 1.68 -4.80
N LEU A 473 18.22 0.96 -5.03
CA LEU A 473 17.95 0.34 -6.32
C LEU A 473 17.78 1.37 -7.44
N LYS A 474 17.09 2.49 -7.15
CA LYS A 474 16.95 3.58 -8.10
C LYS A 474 18.30 4.18 -8.49
N GLU A 475 19.18 4.39 -7.51
CA GLU A 475 20.53 4.91 -7.74
C GLU A 475 21.38 3.93 -8.56
N ALA A 476 21.31 2.63 -8.26
CA ALA A 476 22.02 1.59 -9.01
C ALA A 476 21.60 1.51 -10.49
N ILE A 477 20.31 1.75 -10.78
CA ILE A 477 19.79 1.75 -12.17
C ILE A 477 20.05 3.08 -12.88
N ALA A 478 20.31 4.18 -12.15
CA ALA A 478 20.53 5.50 -12.74
C ALA A 478 21.76 5.58 -13.66
N VAL A 479 22.67 4.61 -13.57
CA VAL A 479 23.80 4.42 -14.50
C VAL A 479 23.33 4.10 -15.92
N PHE A 480 22.18 3.43 -16.07
CA PHE A 480 21.63 3.08 -17.38
C PHE A 480 20.76 4.21 -17.92
N ARG A 481 21.05 4.64 -19.15
CA ARG A 481 20.27 5.63 -19.90
C ARG A 481 19.50 4.93 -21.01
N PHE A 482 18.24 5.29 -21.18
CA PHE A 482 17.34 4.68 -22.16
C PHE A 482 17.15 5.55 -23.42
N ASP A 483 17.81 6.71 -23.46
CA ASP A 483 17.59 7.78 -24.44
C ASP A 483 18.71 7.82 -25.49
#